data_AF-A0A2N0W3V3-F1
#
_entry.id   AF-A0A2N0W3V3-F1
#
_cell.length_a   1.000
_cell.length_b   1.000
_cell.length_c   1.000
_cell.angle_alpha   90.00
_cell.angle_beta   90.00
_cell.angle_gamma   90.00
#
_symmetry.space_group_name_H-M   'P 1'
#
loop_
_entity.id
_entity.type
_entity.pdbx_description
1 polymer ?
#
loop_
_entity_poly.entity_id
_entity_poly.type
_entity_poly.pdbx_seq_one_letter_code
_entity_poly.pdbx_strand_id
1 'polypeptide(L)' 'MFKFNMLVQQNYASFQDEAGRCVIVDSFDNKEFDVRFGTRSNSKLIGTVVADSDAELNERLEQVVADHL' A
#
# COMPACT_ATOMS: atom_id res chain seq x y z
N MET A 1 8.40 10.65 -0.15
CA MET A 1 7.12 10.38 0.52
C MET A 1 6.16 9.87 -0.54
N PHE A 2 5.51 8.72 -0.32
CA PHE A 2 4.54 8.19 -1.28
C PHE A 2 3.25 9.02 -1.21
N LYS A 3 2.58 9.17 -2.35
CA LYS A 3 1.23 9.73 -2.42
C LYS A 3 0.28 8.59 -2.75
N PHE A 4 -0.47 8.14 -1.76
CA PHE A 4 -1.47 7.09 -1.96
C PHE A 4 -2.73 7.71 -2.56
N ASN A 5 -3.28 7.02 -3.57
CA ASN A 5 -4.54 7.36 -4.20
C ASN A 5 -5.15 6.07 -4.77
N MET A 6 -5.47 5.15 -3.87
CA MET A 6 -6.08 3.87 -4.17
C MET A 6 -7.57 3.93 -3.84
N LEU A 7 -8.39 3.35 -4.71
CA LEU A 7 -9.81 3.12 -4.44
C LEU A 7 -9.99 1.70 -3.88
N VAL A 8 -10.90 1.50 -2.92
CA VAL A 8 -11.16 0.20 -2.30
C VAL A 8 -11.54 -0.87 -3.33
N GLN A 9 -12.20 -0.48 -4.43
CA GLN A 9 -12.54 -1.37 -5.55
C GLN A 9 -11.34 -1.84 -6.38
N GLN A 10 -10.16 -1.24 -6.22
CA GLN A 10 -8.93 -1.67 -6.87
C GLN A 10 -8.28 -2.75 -6.01
N ASN A 11 -8.13 -3.95 -6.56
CA ASN A 11 -7.51 -5.06 -5.87
C ASN A 11 -5.97 -5.05 -5.95
N TYR A 12 -5.38 -4.09 -6.66
CA TYR A 12 -3.94 -3.94 -6.81
C TYR A 12 -3.54 -2.49 -7.10
N ALA A 13 -2.49 -2.01 -6.43
CA ALA A 13 -1.82 -0.75 -6.76
C ALA A 13 -0.32 -0.84 -6.45
N SER A 14 0.48 -0.04 -7.16
CA SER A 14 1.90 0.12 -6.83
C SER A 14 2.29 1.59 -6.88
N PHE A 15 2.97 2.06 -5.84
CA PHE A 15 3.46 3.42 -5.69
C PHE A 15 4.97 3.38 -5.66
N GLN A 16 5.63 4.17 -6.49
CA GLN A 16 7.09 4.21 -6.61
C GLN A 16 7.60 5.61 -6.30
N ASP A 17 8.68 5.70 -5.52
CA ASP A 17 9.39 6.97 -5.31
C ASP A 17 10.56 7.15 -6.29
N GLU A 18 11.17 8.33 -6.27
CA GLU A 18 12.30 8.66 -7.15
C GLU A 18 13.56 7.83 -6.87
N ALA A 19 13.68 7.27 -5.65
CA ALA A 19 14.79 6.40 -5.26
C ALA A 19 14.59 4.95 -5.70
N GLY A 20 13.46 4.63 -6.35
CA GLY A 20 13.15 3.29 -6.84
C GLY A 20 12.55 2.36 -5.78
N ARG A 21 12.21 2.88 -4.59
CA ARG A 21 11.44 2.14 -3.58
C ARG A 21 9.99 2.05 -4.02
N CYS A 22 9.38 0.91 -3.75
CA CYS A 22 8.00 0.61 -4.11
C CYS A 22 7.20 0.21 -2.88
N VAL A 23 5.99 0.75 -2.79
CA VAL A 23 4.89 0.19 -2.01
C VAL A 23 3.99 -0.56 -2.98
N ILE A 24 3.74 -1.83 -2.71
CA ILE A 24 2.81 -2.66 -3.47
C ILE A 24 1.66 -2.99 -2.55
N VAL A 25 0.44 -2.76 -3.01
CA VAL A 25 -0.78 -3.05 -2.28
C VAL A 25 -1.59 -4.02 -3.11
N ASP A 26 -1.96 -5.16 -2.54
CA ASP A 26 -2.84 -6.13 -3.16
C ASP A 26 -3.94 -6.60 -2.21
N SER A 27 -5.08 -7.01 -2.77
CA SER A 27 -6.22 -7.50 -2.03
C SER A 27 -6.94 -8.59 -2.81
N PHE A 28 -7.46 -9.58 -2.11
CA PHE A 28 -8.29 -10.63 -2.72
C PHE A 28 -9.79 -10.32 -2.64
N ASP A 29 -10.21 -9.57 -1.62
CA ASP A 29 -11.61 -9.35 -1.27
C ASP A 29 -12.03 -7.87 -1.27
N ASN A 30 -11.10 -6.97 -1.59
CA ASN A 30 -11.26 -5.51 -1.51
C ASN A 30 -11.64 -5.02 -0.10
N LYS A 31 -11.21 -5.74 0.95
CA LYS A 31 -11.35 -5.33 2.35
C LYS A 31 -10.03 -5.43 3.10
N GLU A 32 -9.32 -6.53 2.92
CA GLU A 32 -7.99 -6.75 3.47
C GLU A 32 -6.95 -6.49 2.38
N PHE A 33 -6.06 -5.52 2.64
CA PHE A 33 -5.06 -5.04 1.72
C PHE A 33 -3.67 -5.33 2.28
N ASP A 34 -2.97 -6.28 1.69
CA ASP A 34 -1.59 -6.59 2.03
C ASP A 34 -0.67 -5.51 1.47
N VAL A 35 0.21 -4.98 2.31
CA VAL A 35 1.12 -3.89 1.98
C VAL A 35 2.54 -4.42 2.00
N ARG A 36 3.22 -4.32 0.87
CA ARG A 36 4.61 -4.74 0.69
C ARG A 36 5.50 -3.54 0.41
N PHE A 37 6.71 -3.55 0.97
CA PHE A 37 7.70 -2.49 0.78
C PHE A 37 9.06 -3.04 0.36
N GLY A 38 9.74 -2.33 -0.54
CA GLY A 38 11.07 -2.68 -1.03
C GLY A 38 11.27 -2.19 -2.46
N THR A 39 11.66 -3.08 -3.37
CA THR A 39 11.73 -2.82 -4.82
C THR A 39 10.73 -3.70 -5.57
N ARG A 40 10.57 -3.48 -6.88
CA ARG A 40 9.71 -4.32 -7.74
C ARG A 40 10.09 -5.80 -7.71
N SER A 41 11.38 -6.11 -7.60
CA SER A 41 11.89 -7.49 -7.59
C SER A 41 12.14 -8.05 -6.18
N ASN A 42 12.21 -7.20 -5.17
CA ASN A 42 12.48 -7.59 -3.80
C ASN A 42 11.67 -6.73 -2.82
N SER A 43 10.45 -7.16 -2.53
CA SER A 43 9.56 -6.53 -1.55
C SER A 43 9.13 -7.54 -0.49
N LYS A 44 9.02 -7.06 0.75
CA LYS A 44 8.54 -7.84 1.90
C LYS A 44 7.19 -7.29 2.37
N LEU A 45 6.33 -8.18 2.87
CA LEU A 45 5.11 -7.76 3.58
C LEU A 45 5.52 -6.95 4.81
N ILE A 46 4.90 -5.77 4.97
CA ILE A 46 5.12 -4.88 6.12
C ILE A 46 3.86 -4.71 6.97
N GLY A 47 2.69 -5.07 6.45
CA GLY A 47 1.45 -5.07 7.20
C GLY A 47 0.26 -5.39 6.30
N THR A 48 -0.90 -5.53 6.93
CA THR A 48 -2.20 -5.70 6.27
C THR A 48 -3.13 -4.60 6.78
N VAL A 49 -3.78 -3.90 5.86
CA VAL A 49 -4.73 -2.82 6.11
C VAL A 49 -6.14 -3.33 5.90
N VAL A 50 -7.03 -3.04 6.84
CA VAL A 50 -8.48 -3.25 6.65
C VAL A 50 -9.11 -1.88 6.45
N ALA A 51 -9.90 -1.71 5.39
CA ALA A 51 -10.58 -0.44 5.11
C ALA A 51 -11.91 -0.67 4.37
N ASP A 52 -12.92 0.13 4.71
CA ASP A 52 -14.23 0.11 4.05
C ASP A 52 -14.46 1.34 3.14
N SER A 53 -13.51 2.29 3.11
CA SER A 53 -13.58 3.49 2.27
C SER A 53 -12.22 3.90 1.70
N ASP A 54 -12.24 4.61 0.58
CA ASP A 54 -11.02 5.09 -0.08
C ASP A 54 -10.20 5.99 0.85
N ALA A 55 -10.86 6.88 1.61
CA ALA A 55 -10.18 7.77 2.54
C ALA A 55 -9.45 6.99 3.65
N GLU A 56 -10.13 6.01 4.26
CA GLU A 56 -9.55 5.15 5.29
C GLU A 56 -8.40 4.30 4.76
N LEU A 57 -8.55 3.75 3.55
CA LEU A 57 -7.49 2.96 2.91
C LEU A 57 -6.22 3.80 2.77
N ASN A 58 -6.32 4.99 2.16
CA ASN A 58 -5.16 5.83 1.92
C ASN A 58 -4.53 6.34 3.23
N GLU A 59 -5.33 6.71 4.24
CA GLU A 59 -4.81 7.09 5.57
C GLU A 59 -4.03 5.94 6.24
N ARG A 60 -4.58 4.73 6.23
CA ARG A 60 -3.92 3.56 6.83
C ARG A 60 -2.66 3.14 6.06
N LEU A 61 -2.66 3.28 4.73
CA LEU A 61 -1.45 3.06 3.92
C LEU A 61 -0.33 4.04 4.30
N GLU A 62 -0.65 5.31 4.55
CA GLU A 62 0.33 6.29 5.04
C GLU A 62 0.92 5.87 6.39
N GLN A 63 0.09 5.45 7.33
CA GLN A 63 0.51 5.02 8.66
C GLN A 63 1.42 3.79 8.61
N VAL A 64 1.02 2.73 7.90
CA VAL A 64 1.80 1.47 7.81
C VAL A 64 3.16 1.69 7.16
N VAL A 65 3.22 2.56 6.14
CA VAL A 65 4.46 2.84 5.42
C VAL A 65 5.37 3.81 6.18
N ALA A 66 4.83 4.71 7.00
CA ALA A 66 5.62 5.69 7.76
C ALA A 66 6.68 5.04 8.66
N ASP A 67 6.39 3.89 9.26
CA ASP A 67 7.32 3.13 10.11
C ASP A 67 8.51 2.51 9.33
N HIS A 68 8.50 2.60 8.00
CA HIS A 68 9.45 1.93 7.09
C HIS A 68 10.19 2.89 6.14
N LEU A 69 9.94 4.20 6.24
CA LEU A 69 10.49 5.24 5.35
C LEU A 69 11.91 5.70 5.67
#